data_AF-A0A849NB64-F1
#
_entry.id   AF-A0A849NB64-F1
#
_cell.length_a   1.000
_cell.length_b   1.000
_cell.length_c   1.000
_cell.angle_alpha   90.00
_cell.angle_beta   90.00
_cell.angle_gamma   90.00
#
_symmetry.space_group_name_H-M   'P 1'
#
loop_
_entity.id
_entity.type
_entity.pdbx_description
1 polymer ?
#
loop_
_entity_poly.entity_id
_entity_poly.type
_entity_poly.pdbx_seq_one_letter_code
_entity_poly.pdbx_strand_id
1 'polypeptide(L)'
;MERALKPHDSAKWTVVTYLPFLWRPEAHMFLKPQATQDFAARIGHAFTHAYEAGLDMAVYESLLDLAGRTQAELHALGPRDRIDVQSFIWVVGAYGEEDVPAPP
;
A
#
# COMPACT_ATOMS: atom_id res chain seq x y z
N MET A 1 18.73 -1.90 1.63
CA MET A 1 18.00 -0.61 1.54
C MET A 1 18.38 0.30 2.69
N GLU A 2 18.16 -0.11 3.95
CA GLU A 2 18.42 0.70 5.14
C GLU A 2 19.86 1.24 5.26
N ARG A 3 20.88 0.39 5.06
CA ARG A 3 22.30 0.75 5.18
C ARG A 3 22.72 1.95 4.31
N ALA A 4 22.10 2.12 3.14
CA ALA A 4 22.41 3.21 2.23
C ALA A 4 21.76 4.54 2.64
N LEU A 5 20.65 4.50 3.39
CA LEU A 5 19.85 5.67 3.75
C LEU A 5 20.09 6.16 5.18
N LYS A 6 20.56 5.26 6.05
CA LYS A 6 20.89 5.57 7.44
C LYS A 6 21.88 6.74 7.61
N PRO A 7 22.94 6.90 6.78
CA PRO A 7 23.84 8.05 6.88
C PRO A 7 23.18 9.41 6.60
N HIS A 8 21.98 9.42 6.01
CA HIS A 8 21.26 10.62 5.57
C HIS A 8 19.95 10.87 6.34
N ASP A 9 19.74 10.19 7.48
CA ASP A 9 18.47 10.20 8.24
C ASP A 9 17.22 9.96 7.36
N SER A 10 17.39 9.19 6.29
CA SER A 10 16.39 9.01 5.24
C SER A 10 15.88 7.58 5.16
N ALA A 11 16.18 6.76 6.17
CA ALA A 11 15.72 5.39 6.28
C ALA A 11 14.23 5.33 6.69
N LYS A 12 13.36 5.85 5.82
CA LYS A 12 11.92 6.00 6.05
C LYS A 12 11.14 5.41 4.87
N TRP A 13 10.04 4.72 5.15
CA TRP A 13 9.16 4.12 4.15
C TRP A 13 8.69 5.11 3.08
N THR A 14 8.48 6.37 3.46
CA THR A 14 8.14 7.46 2.55
C THR A 14 9.22 7.68 1.49
N VAL A 15 10.50 7.75 1.88
CA VAL A 15 11.61 7.97 0.92
C VAL A 15 11.72 6.80 -0.05
N VAL A 16 11.68 5.57 0.46
CA VAL A 16 11.95 4.37 -0.34
C VAL A 16 10.80 3.97 -1.25
N THR A 17 9.59 4.46 -1.01
CA THR A 17 8.42 4.10 -1.84
C THR A 17 7.88 5.25 -2.68
N TYR A 18 8.08 6.51 -2.28
CA TYR A 18 7.63 7.66 -3.08
C TYR A 18 8.48 7.87 -4.33
N LEU A 19 9.81 7.79 -4.23
CA LEU A 19 10.67 8.02 -5.40
C LEU A 19 10.44 6.98 -6.52
N PRO A 20 10.37 5.66 -6.23
CA PRO A 20 10.01 4.68 -7.26
C PRO A 20 8.61 4.89 -7.82
N PHE A 21 7.62 5.24 -6.97
CA PHE A 21 6.26 5.56 -7.42
C PHE A 21 6.24 6.75 -8.38
N LEU A 22 6.88 7.86 -8.04
CA LEU A 22 6.93 9.05 -8.90
C LEU A 22 7.64 8.77 -10.23
N TRP A 23 8.59 7.84 -10.26
CA TRP A 23 9.29 7.45 -11.47
C TRP A 23 8.46 6.52 -12.38
N ARG A 24 7.78 5.51 -11.80
CA ARG A 24 6.97 4.54 -12.54
C ARG A 24 5.70 4.15 -11.75
N PRO A 25 4.65 4.98 -11.80
CA PRO A 25 3.45 4.80 -10.99
C PRO A 25 2.63 3.55 -11.37
N GLU A 26 2.84 2.99 -12.55
CA GLU A 26 2.19 1.76 -13.01
C GLU A 26 2.80 0.51 -12.34
N ALA A 27 4.07 0.60 -11.91
CA ALA A 27 4.85 -0.52 -11.38
C ALA A 27 5.13 -0.41 -9.87
N HIS A 28 5.11 0.78 -9.31
CA HIS A 28 5.40 1.03 -7.90
C HIS A 28 4.22 1.69 -7.20
N MET A 29 4.10 1.47 -5.88
CA MET A 29 3.12 2.14 -5.04
C MET A 29 3.83 2.68 -3.80
N PHE A 30 3.40 3.85 -3.30
CA PHE A 30 3.90 4.35 -2.02
C PHE A 30 3.19 3.71 -0.83
N LEU A 31 3.91 3.50 0.26
CA LEU A 31 3.36 2.84 1.44
C LEU A 31 2.64 3.83 2.37
N LYS A 32 1.40 3.51 2.73
CA LYS A 32 0.66 4.09 3.86
C LYS A 32 0.35 2.97 4.87
N PRO A 33 1.20 2.78 5.90
CA PRO A 33 1.19 1.56 6.72
C PRO A 33 -0.17 1.13 7.23
N GLN A 34 -0.88 2.02 7.95
CA GLN A 34 -2.13 1.71 8.62
C GLN A 34 -3.21 1.24 7.63
N ALA A 35 -3.59 2.11 6.68
CA ALA A 35 -4.60 1.77 5.67
C ALA A 35 -4.25 0.53 4.84
N THR A 36 -2.96 0.28 4.57
CA THR A 36 -2.52 -0.90 3.82
C THR A 36 -2.67 -2.18 4.63
N GLN A 37 -2.35 -2.15 5.93
CA GLN A 37 -2.58 -3.28 6.84
C GLN A 37 -4.07 -3.57 7.00
N ASP A 38 -4.87 -2.53 7.23
CA ASP A 38 -6.33 -2.66 7.42
C ASP A 38 -6.99 -3.27 6.18
N PHE A 39 -6.61 -2.79 4.99
CA PHE A 39 -7.06 -3.38 3.73
C PHE A 39 -6.59 -4.84 3.58
N ALA A 40 -5.30 -5.11 3.81
CA ALA A 40 -4.75 -6.46 3.69
C ALA A 40 -5.44 -7.45 4.63
N ALA A 41 -5.76 -7.04 5.86
CA ALA A 41 -6.49 -7.86 6.81
C ALA A 41 -7.90 -8.21 6.30
N ARG A 42 -8.63 -7.23 5.74
CA ARG A 42 -10.00 -7.44 5.21
C ARG A 42 -10.06 -8.43 4.07
N ILE A 43 -9.04 -8.45 3.20
CA ILE A 43 -8.99 -9.33 2.03
C ILE A 43 -8.16 -10.62 2.27
N GLY A 44 -7.63 -10.82 3.48
CA GLY A 44 -6.80 -11.99 3.82
C GLY A 44 -5.45 -12.04 3.11
N HIS A 45 -4.85 -10.89 2.79
CA HIS A 45 -3.55 -10.81 2.10
C HIS A 45 -2.37 -10.91 3.08
N ALA A 46 -1.29 -11.57 2.66
CA ALA A 46 -0.10 -11.83 3.47
C ALA A 46 0.60 -10.56 4.01
N PHE A 47 0.39 -9.40 3.36
CA PHE A 47 0.94 -8.11 3.79
C PHE A 47 0.59 -7.76 5.25
N THR A 48 -0.58 -8.21 5.74
CA THR A 48 -1.00 -8.00 7.13
C THR A 48 -0.03 -8.59 8.17
N HIS A 49 0.71 -9.63 7.78
CA HIS A 49 1.73 -10.27 8.62
C HIS A 49 3.15 -9.87 8.26
N ALA A 50 3.36 -9.31 7.06
CA ALA A 50 4.68 -8.94 6.58
C ALA A 50 5.13 -7.56 7.08
N TYR A 51 4.22 -6.63 7.36
CA TYR A 51 4.60 -5.26 7.69
C TYR A 51 5.43 -5.17 8.96
N GLU A 52 6.55 -4.47 8.85
CA GLU A 52 7.39 -4.02 9.95
C GLU A 52 7.84 -2.57 9.74
N ALA A 53 8.10 -1.86 10.83
CA ALA A 53 8.50 -0.46 10.77
C ALA A 53 9.91 -0.27 10.17
N GLY A 54 10.77 -1.31 10.29
CA GLY A 54 12.09 -1.34 9.66
C GLY A 54 12.01 -1.41 8.14
N LEU A 55 13.05 -0.91 7.46
CA LEU A 55 13.12 -0.98 6.00
C LEU A 55 13.57 -2.37 5.53
N ASP A 56 12.61 -3.26 5.34
CA ASP A 56 12.82 -4.60 4.78
C ASP A 56 12.33 -4.68 3.32
N MET A 57 13.12 -5.28 2.42
CA MET A 57 12.70 -5.47 1.04
C MET A 57 11.44 -6.37 0.92
N ALA A 58 11.29 -7.37 1.79
CA ALA A 58 10.15 -8.29 1.78
C ALA A 58 8.83 -7.57 2.04
N VAL A 59 8.82 -6.54 2.90
CA VAL A 59 7.64 -5.67 3.10
C VAL A 59 7.28 -4.96 1.79
N TYR A 60 8.28 -4.44 1.09
CA TYR A 60 8.06 -3.73 -0.18
C TYR A 60 7.57 -4.68 -1.28
N GLU A 61 8.15 -5.87 -1.40
CA GLU A 61 7.70 -6.89 -2.34
C GLU A 61 6.26 -7.31 -2.06
N SER A 62 5.90 -7.52 -0.78
CA SER A 62 4.53 -7.83 -0.37
C SER A 62 3.55 -6.68 -0.68
N LEU A 63 3.99 -5.42 -0.57
CA LEU A 63 3.20 -4.25 -0.99
C LEU A 63 2.92 -4.26 -2.49
N LEU A 64 3.94 -4.57 -3.31
CA LEU A 64 3.79 -4.60 -4.75
C LEU A 64 2.92 -5.77 -5.22
N ASP A 65 2.98 -6.91 -4.55
CA ASP A 65 2.08 -8.05 -4.76
C ASP A 65 0.63 -7.69 -4.42
N LEU A 66 0.40 -7.07 -3.24
CA LEU A 66 -0.92 -6.56 -2.84
C LEU A 66 -1.49 -5.62 -3.91
N ALA A 67 -0.72 -4.62 -4.32
CA ALA A 67 -1.13 -3.65 -5.33
C ALA A 67 -1.43 -4.32 -6.69
N GLY A 68 -0.59 -5.27 -7.11
CA GLY A 68 -0.79 -6.00 -8.36
C GLY A 68 -2.06 -6.84 -8.36
N ARG A 69 -2.33 -7.56 -7.27
CA ARG A 69 -3.57 -8.34 -7.10
C ARG A 69 -4.79 -7.43 -7.09
N THR A 70 -4.77 -6.36 -6.30
CA THR A 70 -5.88 -5.40 -6.24
C THR A 70 -6.12 -4.76 -7.62
N GLN A 71 -5.08 -4.39 -8.36
CA GLN A 71 -5.23 -3.85 -9.71
C GLN A 71 -5.89 -4.85 -10.67
N ALA A 72 -5.54 -6.14 -10.58
CA ALA A 72 -6.15 -7.18 -11.40
C ALA A 72 -7.65 -7.32 -11.10
N GLU A 73 -8.04 -7.32 -9.82
CA GLU A 73 -9.46 -7.37 -9.41
C GLU A 73 -10.24 -6.11 -9.83
N LEU A 74 -9.57 -4.95 -9.84
CA LEU A 74 -10.17 -3.68 -10.26
C LEU A 74 -10.13 -3.48 -11.80
N HIS A 75 -9.66 -4.45 -12.59
CA HIS A 75 -9.47 -4.27 -14.04
C HIS A 75 -10.72 -3.73 -14.76
N ALA A 76 -11.92 -4.20 -14.39
CA ALA A 76 -13.17 -3.75 -14.98
C ALA A 76 -13.49 -2.25 -14.74
N LEU A 77 -12.91 -1.65 -13.70
CA LEU A 77 -13.04 -0.22 -13.40
C LEU A 77 -12.01 0.64 -14.14
N GLY A 78 -11.02 0.03 -14.79
CA GLY A 78 -9.99 0.72 -15.55
C GLY A 78 -9.09 1.66 -14.73
N PRO A 79 -8.48 1.20 -13.62
CA PRO A 79 -7.50 2.02 -12.88
C PRO A 79 -6.34 2.40 -13.82
N ARG A 80 -5.94 3.68 -13.81
CA ARG A 80 -4.88 4.19 -14.70
C ARG A 80 -3.51 3.74 -14.24
N ASP A 81 -3.26 3.83 -12.94
CA ASP A 81 -2.01 3.43 -12.30
C ASP A 81 -2.25 3.10 -10.81
N ARG A 82 -1.18 2.88 -10.05
CA ARG A 82 -1.28 2.46 -8.65
C ARG A 82 -1.75 3.55 -7.69
N ILE A 83 -1.94 4.81 -8.11
CA ILE A 83 -2.64 5.84 -7.31
C ILE A 83 -4.13 5.56 -7.21
N ASP A 84 -4.75 5.11 -8.30
CA ASP A 84 -6.17 4.77 -8.33
C ASP A 84 -6.39 3.52 -7.45
N VAL A 85 -5.47 2.54 -7.53
CA VAL A 85 -5.44 1.36 -6.66
C VAL A 85 -5.24 1.75 -5.19
N GLN A 86 -4.28 2.62 -4.90
CA GLN A 86 -3.98 3.09 -3.55
C GLN A 86 -5.16 3.88 -2.95
N SER A 87 -5.89 4.62 -3.77
CA SER A 87 -7.12 5.34 -3.37
C SER A 87 -8.23 4.36 -2.99
N PHE A 88 -8.41 3.28 -3.75
CA PHE A 88 -9.34 2.21 -3.40
C PHE A 88 -8.95 1.53 -2.08
N ILE A 89 -7.67 1.16 -1.93
CA ILE A 89 -7.11 0.60 -0.69
C ILE A 89 -7.38 1.54 0.50
N TRP A 90 -7.18 2.84 0.32
CA TRP A 90 -7.44 3.84 1.36
C TRP A 90 -8.91 3.86 1.78
N VAL A 91 -9.84 3.97 0.82
CA VAL A 91 -11.28 4.02 1.11
C VAL A 91 -11.73 2.76 1.83
N VAL A 92 -11.33 1.59 1.33
CA VAL A 92 -11.69 0.31 1.96
C VAL A 92 -11.01 0.13 3.31
N GLY A 93 -9.75 0.52 3.47
CA GLY A 93 -9.02 0.39 4.73
C GLY A 93 -9.53 1.32 5.82
N ALA A 94 -9.93 2.54 5.46
CA ALA A 94 -10.45 3.55 6.38
C ALA A 94 -11.92 3.33 6.77
N TYR A 95 -12.69 2.59 5.97
CA TYR A 95 -14.12 2.38 6.23
C TYR A 95 -14.37 1.67 7.56
N GLY A 96 -15.05 2.32 8.50
CA GLY A 96 -15.29 1.84 9.87
C GLY A 96 -16.77 1.57 10.20
N GLU A 97 -17.05 1.27 11.47
CA GLU A 97 -18.42 1.09 11.97
C GLU A 97 -19.21 2.42 11.94
N GLU A 98 -18.50 3.53 12.14
CA GLU A 98 -19.01 4.89 12.06
C GLU A 98 -19.52 5.29 10.67
N ASP A 99 -19.03 4.63 9.62
CA ASP A 99 -19.41 4.87 8.23
C ASP A 99 -20.63 4.03 7.81
N VAL A 100 -21.07 3.09 8.65
CA VAL A 100 -22.24 2.25 8.38
C VAL A 100 -23.49 3.14 8.41
N PRO A 101 -24.26 3.22 7.30
CA PRO A 101 -25.49 4.01 7.28
C PRO A 101 -26.47 3.54 8.35
N ALA A 102 -27.18 4.47 8.98
CA ALA A 102 -28.30 4.12 9.84
C ALA A 102 -29.33 3.29 9.04
N PRO A 103 -29.97 2.29 9.67
CA PRO A 103 -31.00 1.50 9.01
C PRO A 103 -32.14 2.41 8.52
N PRO A 104 -32.76 2.06 7.37
CA PRO A 104 -33.81 2.86 6.73
C PRO A 104 -35.07 3.01 7.58
#